data_AF-A0A6M0SU84-F1
#
_entry.id   AF-A0A6M0SU84-F1
#
_cell.length_a   1.000
_cell.length_b   1.000
_cell.length_c   1.000
_cell.angle_alpha   90.00
_cell.angle_beta   90.00
_cell.angle_gamma   90.00
#
_symmetry.space_group_name_H-M   'P 1'
#
loop_
_entity.id
_entity.type
_entity.pdbx_description
1 polymer ?
#
loop_
_entity_poly.entity_id
_entity_poly.type
_entity_poly.pdbx_seq_one_letter_code
_entity_poly.pdbx_strand_id
1 'polypeptide(L)'
;MTRPEFDKFTEEKELCPNDFGLTDTFTGDQCEVCNCKKCYDQALKGITFASIVAMGLPNEALTILNTLGELELQSKSIKDKQVELKADLLKAMESHGIKKWDNELMTITYIDEGNKTSLDSKKIKEELPDIFEKYSKTSNVKSSVRIKLKDSK
;
A
#
# COMPACT_ATOMS: atom_id res chain seq x y z
N MET A 1 -21.00 6.97 -6.90
CA MET A 1 -20.19 7.24 -8.10
C MET A 1 -19.15 8.27 -7.72
N THR A 2 -17.89 7.95 -7.93
CA THR A 2 -16.75 8.83 -7.67
C THR A 2 -16.60 9.83 -8.81
N ARG A 3 -15.87 10.94 -8.62
CA ARG A 3 -15.66 11.91 -9.70
C ARG A 3 -14.97 11.29 -10.94
N PRO A 4 -13.92 10.45 -10.79
CA PRO A 4 -13.31 9.76 -11.93
C PRO A 4 -14.24 8.77 -12.65
N GLU A 5 -15.11 8.07 -11.90
CA GLU A 5 -16.12 7.18 -12.49
C GLU A 5 -17.15 7.97 -13.30
N PHE A 6 -17.56 9.13 -12.80
CA PHE A 6 -18.49 10.03 -13.47
C PHE A 6 -17.87 10.59 -14.76
N ASP A 7 -16.63 11.10 -14.70
CA ASP A 7 -15.95 11.65 -15.87
C ASP A 7 -15.80 10.59 -16.97
N LYS A 8 -15.41 9.36 -16.62
CA LYS A 8 -15.32 8.23 -17.56
C LYS A 8 -16.69 7.88 -18.16
N PHE A 9 -17.75 7.85 -17.35
CA PHE A 9 -19.10 7.58 -17.82
C PHE A 9 -19.59 8.65 -18.81
N THR A 10 -19.33 9.93 -18.54
CA THR A 10 -19.72 11.03 -19.43
C THR A 10 -18.93 11.03 -20.73
N GLU A 11 -17.65 10.64 -20.72
CA GLU A 11 -16.83 10.50 -21.92
C GLU A 11 -17.29 9.32 -22.79
N GLU A 12 -17.52 8.14 -22.20
CA GLU A 12 -17.96 6.94 -22.94
C GLU A 12 -19.36 7.08 -23.54
N LYS A 13 -20.22 7.89 -22.93
CA LYS A 13 -21.59 8.13 -23.40
C LYS A 13 -21.74 9.41 -24.21
N GLU A 14 -20.65 10.13 -24.45
CA GLU A 14 -20.62 11.43 -25.16
C GLU A 14 -21.69 12.41 -24.63
N LEU A 15 -21.91 12.39 -23.31
CA LEU A 15 -22.93 13.21 -22.65
C LEU A 15 -22.38 14.60 -22.36
N CYS A 16 -23.13 15.62 -22.77
CA CYS A 16 -22.81 17.02 -22.50
C CYS A 16 -23.79 17.60 -21.46
N PRO A 17 -23.39 18.57 -20.62
CA PRO A 17 -24.33 19.20 -19.68
C PRO A 17 -25.55 19.85 -20.36
N ASN A 18 -25.39 20.34 -21.59
CA ASN A 18 -26.50 20.85 -22.41
C ASN A 18 -27.62 19.83 -22.63
N ASP A 19 -27.29 18.54 -22.78
CA ASP A 19 -28.27 17.48 -23.04
C ASP A 19 -29.26 17.32 -21.88
N PHE A 20 -28.89 17.83 -20.71
CA PHE A 20 -29.70 17.84 -19.49
C PHE A 20 -30.24 19.24 -19.15
N GLY A 21 -30.11 20.21 -20.06
CA GLY A 21 -30.55 21.59 -19.86
C GLY A 21 -29.76 22.36 -18.80
N LEU A 22 -28.53 21.93 -18.53
CA LEU A 22 -27.63 22.60 -17.57
C LEU A 22 -26.84 23.71 -18.28
N THR A 23 -26.41 24.71 -17.51
CA THR A 23 -25.68 25.86 -18.08
C THR A 23 -24.27 25.46 -18.52
N ASP A 24 -24.02 25.49 -19.83
CA ASP A 24 -22.68 25.31 -20.38
C ASP A 24 -21.84 26.57 -20.27
N THR A 25 -20.52 26.38 -20.14
CA THR A 25 -19.54 27.48 -20.16
C THR A 25 -19.19 27.93 -21.59
N PHE A 26 -19.40 27.07 -22.59
CA PHE A 26 -19.07 27.29 -23.99
C PHE A 26 -20.30 27.06 -24.86
N THR A 27 -20.63 27.99 -25.75
CA THR A 27 -21.80 27.88 -26.65
C THR A 27 -21.37 28.01 -28.12
N GLY A 28 -21.90 27.16 -29.00
CA GLY A 28 -21.62 27.14 -30.45
C GLY A 28 -20.46 26.24 -30.88
N ASP A 29 -19.87 26.52 -32.06
CA ASP A 29 -18.81 25.74 -32.76
C ASP A 29 -17.48 25.55 -31.99
N GLN A 30 -17.44 25.90 -30.70
CA GLN A 30 -16.28 25.74 -29.80
C GLN A 30 -16.47 24.62 -28.75
N CYS A 31 -17.60 23.93 -28.78
CA CYS A 31 -17.89 22.82 -27.88
C CYS A 31 -17.30 21.50 -28.42
N GLU A 32 -15.97 21.41 -28.41
CA GLU A 32 -15.27 20.15 -28.63
C GLU A 32 -15.40 19.25 -27.38
N VAL A 33 -15.46 17.92 -27.59
CA VAL A 33 -15.51 16.88 -26.52
C VAL A 33 -14.46 17.12 -25.42
N CYS A 34 -13.33 17.73 -25.77
CA CYS A 34 -12.25 18.09 -24.85
C CYS A 34 -12.62 19.17 -23.80
N ASN A 35 -13.69 19.94 -23.97
CA ASN A 35 -14.11 21.00 -23.05
C ASN A 35 -15.26 20.60 -22.10
N CYS A 36 -15.83 19.40 -22.27
CA CYS A 36 -16.96 18.91 -21.46
C CYS A 36 -16.62 18.80 -19.97
N LYS A 37 -15.36 18.49 -19.61
CA LYS A 37 -14.91 18.46 -18.20
C LYS A 37 -15.10 19.81 -17.49
N LYS A 38 -14.76 20.90 -18.18
CA LYS A 38 -14.88 22.26 -17.62
C LYS A 38 -16.35 22.68 -17.51
N CYS A 39 -17.20 22.25 -18.45
CA CYS A 39 -18.65 22.48 -18.37
C CYS A 39 -19.26 21.73 -17.17
N TYR A 40 -18.89 20.46 -16.98
CA TYR A 40 -19.31 19.68 -15.80
C TYR A 40 -18.77 20.29 -14.49
N ASP A 41 -17.54 20.81 -14.45
CA ASP A 41 -17.01 21.50 -13.26
C ASP A 41 -17.83 22.73 -12.86
N GLN A 42 -18.46 23.41 -13.81
CA GLN A 42 -19.35 24.54 -13.54
C GLN A 42 -20.76 24.09 -13.20
N ALA A 43 -21.31 23.11 -13.92
CA ALA A 43 -22.66 22.60 -13.72
C ALA A 43 -22.82 21.82 -12.40
N LEU A 44 -21.75 21.18 -11.93
CA LEU A 44 -21.73 20.38 -10.70
C LEU A 44 -21.27 21.19 -9.48
N LYS A 45 -21.16 22.53 -9.59
CA LYS A 45 -20.83 23.39 -8.44
C LYS A 45 -21.87 23.21 -7.34
N GLY A 46 -21.43 22.71 -6.19
CA GLY A 46 -22.27 22.46 -5.02
C GLY A 46 -22.73 21.01 -4.86
N ILE A 47 -22.42 20.12 -5.81
CA ILE A 47 -22.66 18.68 -5.68
C ILE A 47 -21.42 18.02 -5.07
N THR A 48 -21.62 17.25 -4.02
CA THR A 48 -20.57 16.44 -3.40
C THR A 48 -20.58 15.04 -4.01
N PHE A 49 -19.50 14.67 -4.71
CA PHE A 49 -19.30 13.29 -5.16
C PHE A 49 -18.97 12.39 -3.98
N ALA A 50 -19.34 11.11 -4.08
CA ALA A 50 -18.89 10.11 -3.12
C ALA A 50 -17.36 10.04 -3.19
N SER A 51 -16.70 10.57 -2.15
CA SER A 51 -15.26 10.46 -1.99
C SER A 51 -14.91 8.98 -1.83
N ILE A 52 -13.83 8.54 -2.48
CA ILE A 52 -13.25 7.20 -2.28
C ILE A 52 -12.80 7.00 -0.82
N VAL A 53 -12.72 8.10 -0.06
CA VAL A 53 -12.29 8.11 1.32
C VAL A 53 -13.40 7.61 2.22
N ALA A 54 -13.16 6.41 2.74
CA ALA A 54 -13.82 5.81 3.88
C ALA A 54 -14.26 6.85 4.92
N MET A 55 -15.51 6.74 5.32
CA MET A 55 -16.17 7.49 6.37
C MET A 55 -15.23 7.73 7.58
N GLY A 56 -14.92 9.00 7.88
CA GLY A 56 -14.48 9.42 9.21
C GLY A 56 -13.06 9.96 9.41
N LEU A 57 -12.20 10.05 8.38
CA LEU A 57 -10.90 10.71 8.51
C LEU A 57 -10.94 12.14 7.93
N PRO A 58 -10.43 13.16 8.64
CA PRO A 58 -10.49 14.54 8.20
C PRO A 58 -9.56 14.79 7.01
N ASN A 59 -9.83 15.83 6.22
CA ASN A 59 -9.16 16.08 4.94
C ASN A 59 -7.64 16.29 5.08
N GLU A 60 -7.16 16.82 6.19
CA GLU A 60 -5.72 16.92 6.51
C GLU A 60 -5.03 15.55 6.62
N ALA A 61 -5.77 14.47 6.90
CA ALA A 61 -5.22 13.12 6.95
C ALA A 61 -5.02 12.52 5.55
N LEU A 62 -5.58 13.11 4.48
CA LEU A 62 -5.46 12.58 3.12
C LEU A 62 -4.04 12.72 2.56
N THR A 63 -3.40 13.86 2.81
CA THR A 63 -2.00 14.07 2.41
C THR A 63 -1.08 13.13 3.16
N ILE A 64 -1.37 12.88 4.44
CA ILE A 64 -0.64 11.93 5.29
C ILE A 64 -0.84 10.49 4.79
N LEU A 65 -2.06 10.10 4.42
CA LEU A 65 -2.35 8.75 3.93
C LEU A 65 -1.72 8.48 2.56
N ASN A 66 -1.76 9.46 1.65
CA ASN A 66 -1.14 9.31 0.33
C ASN A 66 0.39 9.21 0.45
N THR A 67 1.01 10.09 1.23
CA THR A 67 2.47 10.03 1.48
C THR A 67 2.87 8.73 2.18
N LEU A 68 2.07 8.26 3.14
CA LEU A 68 2.29 6.97 3.79
C LEU A 68 2.16 5.81 2.80
N GLY A 69 1.15 5.84 1.92
CA GLY A 69 0.96 4.83 0.89
C GLY A 69 2.13 4.75 -0.09
N GLU A 70 2.63 5.90 -0.54
CA GLU A 70 3.82 5.97 -1.39
C GLU A 70 5.07 5.44 -0.69
N LEU A 71 5.29 5.80 0.58
CA LEU A 71 6.41 5.30 1.37
C LEU A 71 6.33 3.79 1.60
N GLU A 72 5.14 3.24 1.82
CA GLU A 72 4.94 1.79 1.97
C GLU A 72 5.21 1.05 0.65
N LEU A 73 4.79 1.59 -0.50
CA LEU A 73 5.09 1.02 -1.82
C LEU A 73 6.61 1.04 -2.11
N GLN A 74 7.26 2.17 -1.81
CA GLN A 74 8.72 2.27 -1.94
C GLN A 74 9.42 1.31 -0.98
N SER A 75 8.95 1.20 0.28
CA SER A 75 9.50 0.26 1.27
C SER A 75 9.40 -1.19 0.78
N LYS A 76 8.27 -1.59 0.20
CA LYS A 76 8.10 -2.91 -0.40
C LYS A 76 9.10 -3.14 -1.53
N SER A 77 9.18 -2.24 -2.50
CA SER A 77 10.12 -2.37 -3.62
C SER A 77 11.58 -2.43 -3.15
N ILE A 78 11.96 -1.63 -2.15
CA ILE A 78 13.30 -1.66 -1.57
C ILE A 78 13.56 -3.00 -0.86
N LYS A 79 12.58 -3.51 -0.10
CA LYS A 79 12.69 -4.83 0.56
C LYS A 79 12.85 -5.96 -0.45
N ASP A 80 12.08 -5.94 -1.54
CA ASP A 80 12.15 -6.97 -2.58
C ASP A 80 13.53 -6.95 -3.25
N LYS A 81 14.02 -5.77 -3.65
CA LYS A 81 15.38 -5.60 -4.17
C LYS A 81 16.45 -6.02 -3.15
N GLN A 82 16.23 -5.75 -1.87
CA GLN A 82 17.16 -6.16 -0.81
C GLN A 82 17.23 -7.69 -0.68
N VAL A 83 16.11 -8.39 -0.85
CA VAL A 83 16.07 -9.86 -0.84
C VAL A 83 16.81 -10.43 -2.05
N GLU A 84 16.56 -9.88 -3.25
CA GLU A 84 17.27 -10.28 -4.47
C GLU A 84 18.78 -10.08 -4.34
N LEU A 85 19.22 -8.88 -3.94
CA LEU A 85 20.64 -8.57 -3.75
C LEU A 85 21.31 -9.44 -2.68
N LYS A 86 20.60 -9.77 -1.61
CA LYS A 86 21.12 -10.70 -0.58
C LYS A 86 21.28 -12.11 -1.13
N ALA A 87 20.35 -12.58 -1.95
CA ALA A 87 20.44 -13.90 -2.57
C ALA A 87 21.61 -13.97 -3.56
N ASP A 88 21.80 -12.94 -4.37
CA ASP A 88 22.92 -12.86 -5.31
C ASP A 88 24.27 -12.72 -4.59
N LEU A 89 24.31 -11.93 -3.51
CA LEU A 89 25.49 -11.84 -2.64
C LEU A 89 25.82 -13.19 -2.00
N LEU A 90 24.81 -13.92 -1.52
CA LEU A 90 25.00 -15.25 -0.92
C LEU A 90 25.60 -16.23 -1.95
N LYS A 91 25.05 -16.28 -3.19
CA LYS A 91 25.63 -17.09 -4.28
C LYS A 91 27.06 -16.70 -4.61
N ALA A 92 27.37 -15.40 -4.62
CA ALA A 92 28.72 -14.91 -4.86
C ALA A 92 29.67 -15.30 -3.72
N MET A 93 29.23 -15.19 -2.47
CA MET A 93 30.01 -15.60 -1.29
C MET A 93 30.27 -17.10 -1.28
N GLU A 94 29.28 -17.93 -1.64
CA GLU A 94 29.44 -19.38 -1.82
C GLU A 94 30.41 -19.73 -2.95
N SER A 95 30.25 -19.12 -4.12
CA SER A 95 31.08 -19.39 -5.31
C SER A 95 32.55 -19.00 -5.09
N HIS A 96 32.80 -17.94 -4.32
CA HIS A 96 34.14 -17.46 -4.02
C HIS A 96 34.69 -17.94 -2.66
N GLY A 97 33.92 -18.73 -1.89
CA GLY A 97 34.33 -19.26 -0.59
C GLY A 97 34.58 -18.19 0.49
N ILE A 98 33.97 -17.02 0.38
CA ILE A 98 34.19 -15.89 1.28
C ILE A 98 33.31 -16.05 2.52
N LYS A 99 33.92 -16.37 3.67
CA LYS A 99 33.20 -16.57 4.95
C LYS A 99 32.85 -15.26 5.67
N LYS A 100 33.68 -14.24 5.50
CA LYS A 100 33.51 -12.93 6.13
C LYS A 100 34.04 -11.84 5.21
N TRP A 101 33.26 -10.79 5.02
CA TRP A 101 33.62 -9.59 4.30
C TRP A 101 33.35 -8.38 5.21
N ASP A 102 34.27 -7.43 5.26
CA ASP A 102 34.19 -6.30 6.19
C ASP A 102 34.71 -5.01 5.55
N ASN A 103 34.03 -3.90 5.84
CA ASN A 103 34.22 -2.56 5.29
C ASN A 103 33.82 -1.55 6.38
N GLU A 104 34.36 -0.33 6.34
CA GLU A 104 33.94 0.83 7.17
C GLU A 104 32.41 1.04 7.29
N LEU A 105 31.63 0.62 6.29
CA LEU A 105 30.18 0.77 6.23
C LEU A 105 29.39 -0.46 6.71
N MET A 106 29.92 -1.68 6.56
CA MET A 106 29.18 -2.91 6.90
C MET A 106 30.07 -4.17 6.96
N THR A 107 29.72 -5.06 7.88
CA THR A 107 30.28 -6.41 8.01
C THR A 107 29.27 -7.46 7.56
N ILE A 108 29.67 -8.36 6.67
CA ILE A 108 28.84 -9.43 6.13
C ILE A 108 29.52 -10.76 6.46
N THR A 109 28.80 -11.62 7.18
CA THR A 109 29.29 -12.97 7.54
C THR A 109 28.37 -13.98 6.89
N TYR A 110 28.96 -14.93 6.17
CA TYR A 110 28.24 -16.08 5.64
C TYR A 110 28.01 -17.07 6.79
N ILE A 111 26.77 -17.49 6.96
CA ILE A 111 26.35 -18.45 7.99
C ILE A 111 25.85 -19.68 7.23
N ASP A 112 26.47 -20.83 7.50
CA ASP A 112 26.08 -22.09 6.90
C ASP A 112 24.61 -22.42 7.19
N GLU A 113 24.01 -23.21 6.30
CA GLU A 113 22.67 -23.75 6.50
C GLU A 113 22.57 -24.50 7.84
N GLY A 114 21.62 -24.07 8.68
CA GLY A 114 21.45 -24.56 10.04
C GLY A 114 20.01 -24.93 10.34
N ASN A 115 19.82 -26.01 11.09
CA ASN A 115 18.49 -26.44 11.51
C ASN A 115 18.01 -25.57 12.67
N LYS A 116 17.04 -24.70 12.40
CA LYS A 116 16.33 -23.96 13.44
C LYS A 116 15.25 -24.85 14.06
N THR A 117 15.49 -25.31 15.28
CA THR A 117 14.44 -25.98 16.08
C THR A 117 13.56 -24.92 16.70
N SER A 118 12.30 -24.83 16.26
CA SER A 118 11.29 -23.94 16.84
C SER A 118 10.31 -24.77 17.67
N LEU A 119 10.11 -24.38 18.93
CA LEU A 119 9.13 -25.01 19.80
C LEU A 119 7.72 -24.54 19.43
N ASP A 120 6.83 -25.49 19.16
CA ASP A 120 5.42 -25.19 18.88
C ASP A 120 4.67 -24.92 20.19
N SER A 121 4.69 -23.65 20.59
CA SER A 121 4.01 -23.15 21.78
C SER A 121 2.50 -23.43 21.82
N LYS A 122 1.83 -23.74 20.70
CA LYS A 122 0.41 -24.10 20.69
C LYS A 122 0.21 -25.54 21.16
N LYS A 123 1.00 -26.48 20.62
CA LYS A 123 0.94 -27.88 21.02
C LYS A 123 1.30 -28.07 22.49
N ILE A 124 2.28 -27.31 22.98
CA ILE A 124 2.68 -27.36 24.40
C ILE A 124 1.53 -26.89 25.32
N LYS A 125 0.71 -25.91 24.89
CA LYS A 125 -0.47 -25.50 25.65
C LYS A 125 -1.55 -26.58 25.72
N GLU A 126 -1.72 -27.35 24.64
CA GLU A 126 -2.76 -28.37 24.51
C GLU A 126 -2.38 -29.67 25.23
N GLU A 127 -1.13 -30.11 25.08
CA GLU A 127 -0.65 -31.38 25.64
C GLU A 127 -0.08 -31.24 27.07
N LEU A 128 0.52 -30.10 27.41
CA LEU A 128 1.27 -29.88 28.66
C LEU A 128 1.02 -28.46 29.24
N PRO A 129 -0.22 -28.13 29.65
CA PRO A 129 -0.58 -26.80 30.13
C PRO A 129 0.21 -26.37 31.37
N ASP A 130 0.50 -27.29 32.29
CA ASP A 130 1.28 -27.01 33.52
C ASP A 130 2.70 -26.50 33.23
N ILE A 131 3.33 -27.02 32.16
CA ILE A 131 4.66 -26.60 31.73
C ILE A 131 4.56 -25.27 30.99
N PHE A 132 3.52 -25.08 30.17
CA PHE A 132 3.31 -23.81 29.50
C PHE A 132 3.17 -22.66 30.51
N GLU A 133 2.37 -22.82 31.55
CA GLU A 133 2.18 -21.78 32.58
C GLU A 133 3.47 -21.49 33.36
N LYS A 134 4.24 -22.53 33.69
CA LYS A 134 5.49 -22.38 34.44
C LYS A 134 6.59 -21.64 33.68
N TYR A 135 6.60 -21.72 32.35
CA TYR A 135 7.66 -21.12 31.51
C TYR A 135 7.17 -19.95 30.64
N SER A 136 5.89 -19.59 30.71
CA SER A 136 5.35 -18.44 29.97
C SER A 136 5.53 -17.15 30.75
N LYS A 137 6.14 -16.15 30.09
CA LYS A 137 6.30 -14.79 30.63
C LYS A 137 5.43 -13.83 29.83
N THR A 138 4.38 -13.30 30.44
CA THR A 138 3.53 -12.27 29.83
C THR A 138 4.16 -10.90 30.07
N SER A 139 4.61 -10.24 29.01
CA SER A 139 5.01 -8.82 29.04
C SER A 139 3.91 -7.95 28.43
N ASN A 140 3.62 -6.82 29.07
CA ASN A 140 2.67 -5.85 28.54
C ASN A 140 3.35 -5.07 27.40
N VAL A 141 2.92 -5.31 26.17
CA VAL A 141 3.46 -4.64 24.98
C VAL A 141 2.58 -3.43 24.67
N LYS A 142 3.20 -2.28 24.37
CA LYS A 142 2.49 -1.06 23.96
C LYS A 142 1.63 -1.33 22.72
N SER A 143 0.47 -0.70 22.65
CA SER A 143 -0.43 -0.77 21.51
C SER A 143 0.31 -0.40 20.21
N SER A 144 0.25 -1.29 19.21
CA SER A 144 0.83 -1.06 17.87
C SER A 144 -0.23 -1.33 16.79
N VAL A 145 -0.21 -0.52 15.74
CA VAL A 145 -1.10 -0.68 14.58
C VAL A 145 -0.40 -1.55 13.54
N ARG A 146 -1.04 -2.64 13.10
CA ARG A 146 -0.53 -3.54 12.05
C ARG A 146 -1.34 -3.33 10.78
N ILE A 147 -0.71 -2.77 9.74
CA ILE A 147 -1.29 -2.61 8.40
C ILE A 147 -0.90 -3.83 7.56
N LYS A 148 -1.88 -4.57 7.01
CA LYS A 148 -1.68 -5.62 6.01
C LYS A 148 -2.37 -5.20 4.73
N LEU A 149 -1.62 -5.08 3.63
CA LEU A 149 -2.21 -4.92 2.30
C LEU A 149 -2.92 -6.23 1.92
N LYS A 150 -4.17 -6.13 1.47
CA LYS A 150 -4.85 -7.23 0.77
C LYS A 150 -4.62 -6.98 -0.72
N ASP A 151 -3.89 -7.88 -1.36
CA ASP A 151 -3.78 -7.88 -2.82
C ASP A 151 -5.12 -8.35 -3.39
N SER A 152 -5.88 -7.43 -4.01
CA SER A 152 -7.08 -7.77 -4.75
C SER A 152 -6.67 -8.36 -6.10
N LYS A 153 -6.93 -9.65 -6.25
CA LYS A 153 -6.86 -10.40 -7.51
C LYS A 153 -7.98 -9.97 -8.46
#